data_AF-A0A3D0M0Q1-F1
#
_entry.id   AF-A0A3D0M0Q1-F1
#
_cell.length_a   1.000
_cell.length_b   1.000
_cell.length_c   1.000
_cell.angle_alpha   90.00
_cell.angle_beta   90.00
_cell.angle_gamma   90.00
#
_symmetry.space_group_name_H-M   'P 1'
#
loop_
_entity.id
_entity.type
_entity.pdbx_description
1 polymer ?
#
loop_
_entity_poly.entity_id
_entity_poly.type
_entity_poly.pdbx_seq_one_letter_code
_entity_poly.pdbx_strand_id
1 'polypeptide(L)'
;MNELQVQFIERITNEYDSFRAGLYQLTHDEIIDKAQRIADMKYYYDAFINEEVNPTPEQIEYLMTFKRPLETIADKLASVDLCGLHDDIEYCLWEMEDRRDVEGDPVSEAEEEPEVEL
;
A
#
# COMPACT_ATOMS: atom_id res chain seq x y z
N MET A 1 7.15 7.24 -16.21
CA MET A 1 6.52 6.03 -15.66
C MET A 1 6.05 5.12 -16.77
N ASN A 2 6.20 3.81 -16.59
CA ASN A 2 5.52 2.81 -17.41
C ASN A 2 4.03 2.69 -17.00
N GLU A 3 3.21 2.01 -17.80
CA GLU A 3 1.76 1.87 -17.54
C GLU A 3 1.46 1.23 -16.17
N LEU A 4 2.26 0.24 -15.78
CA LEU A 4 2.15 -0.45 -14.49
C LEU A 4 2.38 0.50 -13.30
N GLN A 5 3.40 1.37 -13.38
CA GLN A 5 3.65 2.42 -12.37
C GLN A 5 2.49 3.40 -12.28
N VAL A 6 1.93 3.83 -13.42
CA VAL A 6 0.77 4.75 -13.42
C VAL A 6 -0.41 4.11 -12.69
N GLN A 7 -0.75 2.85 -13.00
CA GLN A 7 -1.84 2.13 -12.34
C GLN A 7 -1.60 1.96 -10.84
N PHE A 8 -0.36 1.66 -10.44
CA PHE A 8 0.01 1.56 -9.03
C PHE A 8 -0.18 2.90 -8.30
N ILE A 9 0.33 4.00 -8.87
CA ILE A 9 0.18 5.34 -8.32
C ILE A 9 -1.30 5.73 -8.19
N GLU A 10 -2.12 5.47 -9.21
CA GLU A 10 -3.56 5.71 -9.16
C GLU A 10 -4.22 4.91 -8.03
N ARG A 11 -3.85 3.64 -7.86
CA ARG A 11 -4.41 2.76 -6.83
C ARG A 11 -4.08 3.24 -5.41
N ILE A 12 -2.82 3.56 -5.12
CA ILE A 12 -2.42 4.06 -3.81
C ILE A 12 -2.99 5.46 -3.53
N THR A 13 -3.20 6.28 -4.57
CA THR A 13 -3.84 7.60 -4.44
C THR A 13 -5.29 7.47 -4.02
N ASN A 14 -6.06 6.61 -4.70
CA ASN A 14 -7.46 6.35 -4.33
C ASN A 14 -7.59 5.77 -2.91
N GLU A 15 -6.65 4.89 -2.53
CA GLU A 15 -6.60 4.33 -1.18
C GLU A 15 -6.30 5.40 -0.13
N TYR A 16 -5.31 6.26 -0.38
CA TYR A 16 -4.91 7.31 0.55
C TYR A 16 -6.00 8.38 0.70
N ASP A 17 -6.68 8.76 -0.38
CA ASP A 17 -7.80 9.69 -0.31
C ASP A 17 -8.97 9.12 0.49
N SER A 18 -9.26 7.83 0.32
CA SER A 18 -10.28 7.12 1.13
C SER A 18 -9.89 7.09 2.61
N PHE A 19 -8.61 6.81 2.91
CA PHE A 19 -8.07 6.86 4.26
C PHE A 19 -8.22 8.26 4.88
N ARG A 20 -7.81 9.31 4.16
CA ARG A 20 -7.92 10.71 4.59
C ARG A 20 -9.36 11.13 4.83
N ALA A 21 -10.29 10.73 3.97
CA ALA A 21 -11.71 10.99 4.17
C ALA A 21 -12.22 10.38 5.49
N GLY A 22 -11.76 9.17 5.82
CA GLY A 22 -12.05 8.51 7.09
C GLY A 22 -11.52 9.25 8.33
N LEU A 23 -10.37 9.93 8.22
CA LEU A 23 -9.79 10.68 9.34
C LEU A 23 -10.71 11.82 9.83
N TYR A 24 -11.50 12.43 8.95
CA TYR A 24 -12.45 13.48 9.32
C TYR A 24 -13.63 12.98 10.17
N GLN A 25 -13.81 11.66 10.27
CA GLN A 25 -14.86 11.04 11.07
C GLN A 25 -14.37 10.65 12.47
N LEU A 26 -13.07 10.75 12.73
CA LEU A 26 -12.46 10.38 14.01
C LEU A 26 -12.56 11.50 15.04
N THR A 27 -12.68 11.10 16.30
CA THR A 27 -12.54 12.00 17.45
C THR A 27 -11.08 12.40 17.67
N HIS A 28 -10.85 13.43 18.49
CA HIS A 28 -9.49 13.85 18.85
C HIS A 28 -8.69 12.72 19.52
N ASP A 29 -9.32 11.96 20.42
CA ASP A 29 -8.65 10.85 21.13
C ASP A 29 -8.28 9.74 20.14
N GLU A 30 -9.17 9.38 19.21
CA GLU A 30 -8.86 8.40 18.17
C GLU A 30 -7.74 8.86 17.22
N ILE A 31 -7.66 10.16 16.91
CA ILE A 31 -6.56 10.72 16.12
C ILE A 31 -5.23 10.59 16.87
N ILE A 32 -5.22 10.86 18.17
CA ILE A 32 -4.03 10.72 19.03
C ILE A 32 -3.61 9.25 19.07
N ASP A 33 -4.55 8.33 19.32
CA ASP A 33 -4.27 6.89 19.40
C ASP A 33 -3.77 6.32 18.06
N LYS A 34 -4.19 6.89 16.93
CA LYS A 34 -3.80 6.47 15.58
C LYS A 34 -2.69 7.31 14.97
N ALA A 35 -2.07 8.22 15.73
CA ALA A 35 -1.14 9.21 15.18
C ALA A 35 0.03 8.58 14.40
N GLN A 36 0.60 7.49 14.90
CA GLN A 36 1.68 6.77 14.21
C GLN A 36 1.21 6.20 12.87
N ARG A 37 0.09 5.47 12.86
CA ARG A 37 -0.50 4.91 11.63
C ARG A 37 -0.81 6.00 10.59
N ILE A 38 -1.29 7.16 11.03
CA ILE A 38 -1.54 8.31 10.16
C ILE A 38 -0.23 8.85 9.56
N ALA A 39 0.81 8.96 10.38
CA ALA A 39 2.14 9.38 9.92
C ALA A 39 2.71 8.40 8.90
N ASP A 40 2.62 7.09 9.15
CA ASP A 40 3.14 6.04 8.27
C ASP A 40 2.43 6.05 6.91
N MET A 41 1.08 6.07 6.90
CA MET A 41 0.31 6.16 5.64
C MET A 41 0.73 7.36 4.79
N LYS A 42 0.91 8.52 5.43
CA LYS A 42 1.31 9.74 4.74
C LYS A 42 2.73 9.63 4.21
N TYR A 43 3.65 9.14 5.04
CA TYR A 43 5.06 9.04 4.69
C TYR A 43 5.27 8.13 3.47
N TYR A 44 4.71 6.91 3.49
CA TYR A 44 4.86 5.99 2.36
C TYR A 44 4.14 6.48 1.10
N TYR A 45 2.97 7.11 1.23
CA TYR A 45 2.30 7.73 0.10
C TYR A 45 3.17 8.82 -0.54
N ASP A 46 3.68 9.76 0.26
CA ASP A 46 4.53 10.84 -0.23
C ASP A 46 5.82 10.29 -0.87
N ALA A 47 6.41 9.24 -0.30
CA ALA A 47 7.62 8.61 -0.81
C ALA A 47 7.42 8.03 -2.23
N PHE A 48 6.28 7.42 -2.53
CA PHE A 48 5.97 6.93 -3.88
C PHE A 48 5.59 8.06 -4.84
N ILE A 49 4.84 9.06 -4.39
CA ILE A 49 4.34 10.15 -5.25
C ILE A 49 5.45 11.13 -5.64
N ASN A 50 6.39 11.38 -4.74
CA ASN A 50 7.53 12.25 -4.99
C ASN A 50 8.68 11.53 -5.71
N GLU A 51 8.46 10.28 -6.14
CA GLU A 51 9.47 9.42 -6.79
C GLU A 51 10.73 9.26 -5.92
N GLU A 52 10.60 9.39 -4.60
CA GLU A 52 11.69 9.10 -3.67
C GLU A 52 11.95 7.60 -3.76
N VAL A 53 10.92 6.75 -3.61
CA VAL A 53 11.01 5.28 -3.78
C VAL A 53 10.52 4.87 -5.16
N ASN A 54 11.32 4.07 -5.88
CA ASN A 54 11.00 3.59 -7.22
C ASN A 54 11.03 2.05 -7.31
N PRO A 55 9.91 1.37 -7.01
CA PRO A 55 9.86 -0.09 -7.05
C PRO A 55 10.11 -0.64 -8.46
N THR A 56 10.70 -1.83 -8.54
CA THR A 56 10.85 -2.58 -9.79
C THR A 56 9.47 -3.03 -10.31
N PRO A 57 9.33 -3.33 -11.61
CA PRO A 57 8.07 -3.87 -12.15
C PRO A 57 7.55 -5.08 -11.37
N GLU A 58 8.43 -6.01 -10.99
CA GLU A 58 8.08 -7.22 -10.24
C GLU A 58 7.57 -6.89 -8.83
N GLN A 59 8.19 -5.92 -8.15
CA GLN A 59 7.71 -5.41 -6.86
C GLN A 59 6.33 -4.77 -7.00
N ILE A 60 6.09 -3.99 -8.06
CA ILE A 60 4.78 -3.37 -8.31
C ILE A 60 3.73 -4.46 -8.55
N GLU A 61 4.02 -5.46 -9.37
CA GLU A 61 3.12 -6.59 -9.60
C GLU A 61 2.75 -7.29 -8.30
N TYR A 62 3.74 -7.58 -7.44
CA TYR A 62 3.52 -8.17 -6.12
C TYR A 62 2.65 -7.26 -5.24
N LEU A 63 2.96 -5.97 -5.12
CA LEU A 63 2.18 -5.02 -4.34
C LEU A 63 0.73 -4.91 -4.84
N MET A 64 0.54 -4.96 -6.15
CA MET A 64 -0.79 -4.88 -6.79
C MET A 64 -1.67 -6.10 -6.52
N THR A 65 -1.12 -7.21 -6.00
CA THR A 65 -1.91 -8.36 -5.52
C THR A 65 -2.70 -8.06 -4.25
N PHE A 66 -2.28 -7.08 -3.45
CA PHE A 66 -2.98 -6.69 -2.23
C PHE A 66 -4.19 -5.82 -2.54
N LYS A 67 -5.30 -6.04 -1.82
CA LYS A 67 -6.47 -5.18 -1.90
C LYS A 67 -6.14 -3.72 -1.58
N ARG A 68 -5.34 -3.51 -0.54
CA ARG A 68 -4.92 -2.21 0.00
C ARG A 68 -3.39 -2.13 0.05
N PRO A 69 -2.73 -1.90 -1.09
CA PRO A 69 -1.26 -1.93 -1.18
C PRO A 69 -0.59 -0.94 -0.24
N LEU A 70 -1.10 0.29 -0.12
CA LEU A 70 -0.46 1.32 0.70
C LEU A 70 -0.54 0.99 2.19
N GLU A 71 -1.71 0.52 2.65
CA GLU A 71 -1.88 0.01 4.02
C GLU A 71 -0.98 -1.17 4.30
N THR A 72 -0.89 -2.13 3.38
CA THR A 72 -0.03 -3.31 3.55
C THR A 72 1.43 -2.92 3.71
N ILE A 73 1.91 -1.98 2.90
CA ILE A 73 3.27 -1.43 3.01
C ILE A 73 3.46 -0.76 4.37
N ALA A 74 2.55 0.14 4.75
CA ALA A 74 2.66 0.85 6.01
C ALA A 74 2.64 -0.08 7.24
N ASP A 75 1.80 -1.12 7.24
CA ASP A 75 1.69 -2.07 8.34
C ASP A 75 2.92 -2.99 8.42
N LYS A 76 3.41 -3.49 7.27
CA LYS A 76 4.63 -4.32 7.24
C LYS A 76 5.85 -3.53 7.66
N LEU A 77 6.00 -2.31 7.18
CA LEU A 77 7.15 -1.46 7.48
C LEU A 77 7.09 -0.85 8.89
N ALA A 78 5.90 -0.64 9.47
CA ALA A 78 5.77 -0.25 10.88
C ALA A 78 6.28 -1.33 11.86
N SER A 79 6.30 -2.59 11.42
CA SER A 79 6.83 -3.71 12.23
C SER A 79 8.37 -3.82 12.18
N VAL A 80 8.99 -3.16 11.21
CA VAL A 80 10.44 -3.10 11.05
C VAL A 80 10.91 -1.81 11.70
N ASP A 81 11.94 -1.88 12.55
CA ASP A 81 12.50 -0.71 13.25
C ASP A 81 13.35 0.10 12.25
N LEU A 82 12.67 0.74 11.29
CA LEU A 82 13.26 1.48 10.18
C LEU A 82 13.68 2.84 10.72
N CYS A 83 14.93 2.93 11.16
CA CYS A 83 15.55 4.19 11.55
C CYS A 83 15.84 5.05 10.30
N GLY A 84 14.79 5.53 9.63
CA GLY A 84 14.79 6.76 8.86
C GLY A 84 15.63 6.81 7.58
N LEU A 85 15.93 5.69 6.92
CA LEU A 85 16.62 5.73 5.63
C LEU A 85 15.75 5.19 4.51
N HIS A 86 15.75 5.95 3.41
CA HIS A 86 15.14 5.61 2.13
C HIS A 86 15.59 4.22 1.61
N ASP A 87 16.87 3.89 1.82
CA ASP A 87 17.46 2.57 1.53
C ASP A 87 16.71 1.43 2.24
N ASP A 88 16.07 1.70 3.39
CA ASP A 88 15.36 0.68 4.16
C ASP A 88 14.01 0.33 3.52
N ILE A 89 13.37 1.24 2.77
CA ILE A 89 12.10 0.96 2.06
C ILE A 89 12.37 0.03 0.88
N GLU A 90 13.37 0.33 0.05
CA GLU A 90 13.73 -0.52 -1.09
C GLU A 90 14.16 -1.92 -0.63
N TYR A 91 14.95 -2.01 0.45
CA TYR A 91 15.34 -3.28 1.05
C TYR A 91 14.13 -4.07 1.56
N CYS A 92 13.18 -3.42 2.24
CA CYS A 92 11.99 -4.11 2.71
C CYS A 92 11.05 -4.53 1.58
N LEU A 93 10.92 -3.75 0.50
CA LEU A 93 10.18 -4.17 -0.68
C LEU A 93 10.79 -5.42 -1.31
N TRP A 94 12.13 -5.49 -1.35
CA TRP A 94 12.84 -6.68 -1.81
C TRP A 94 12.58 -7.89 -0.90
N GLU A 95 12.68 -7.74 0.43
CA GLU A 95 12.37 -8.82 1.38
C GLU A 95 10.90 -9.27 1.30
N MET A 96 9.97 -8.34 1.08
CA MET A 96 8.55 -8.63 0.91
C MET A 96 8.28 -9.46 -0.35
N GLU A 97 8.90 -9.08 -1.47
CA GLU A 97 8.82 -9.81 -2.73
C GLU A 97 9.48 -11.20 -2.62
N ASP A 98 10.69 -11.29 -2.06
CA ASP A 98 11.49 -12.52 -1.99
C ASP A 98 10.83 -13.57 -1.08
N ARG A 99 10.31 -13.17 0.08
CA ARG A 99 9.68 -14.10 1.01
C ARG A 99 8.33 -14.61 0.52
N ARG A 100 7.63 -13.85 -0.34
CA ARG A 100 6.23 -14.13 -0.76
C ARG A 100 5.34 -14.57 0.41
N ASP A 101 5.54 -14.01 1.60
CA ASP A 101 4.68 -14.28 2.74
C ASP A 101 3.32 -13.65 2.43
N VAL A 102 2.35 -14.50 2.07
CA VAL A 102 0.96 -14.12 1.79
C VAL A 102 0.29 -13.78 3.11
N GLU A 103 0.71 -12.68 3.72
CA GLU A 103 -0.02 -11.98 4.77
C GLU A 103 -0.58 -10.69 4.17
N GLY A 104 -1.90 -10.70 3.97
CA GLY A 104 -2.69 -9.66 3.30
C GLY A 104 -3.92 -10.28 2.63
N ASP A 105 -4.99 -9.52 2.44
CA ASP A 105 -6.21 -10.00 1.77
C ASP A 105 -5.97 -9.91 0.24
N PRO A 106 -5.69 -11.04 -0.45
CA PRO A 106 -5.43 -11.01 -1.89
C PRO A 106 -6.67 -10.48 -2.61
N VAL A 107 -6.48 -9.84 -3.77
CA VAL A 107 -7.60 -9.59 -4.68
C VAL A 107 -8.14 -10.97 -5.10
N SER A 108 -9.27 -11.38 -4.53
CA SER A 108 -9.90 -12.66 -4.87
C SER A 108 -10.36 -12.64 -6.32
N GLU A 109 -9.81 -13.52 -7.17
CA GLU A 109 -10.40 -13.88 -8.46
C GLU A 109 -11.58 -14.84 -8.22
N ALA A 110 -12.81 -14.33 -8.13
CA ALA A 110 -14.09 -15.06 -8.24
C ALA A 110 -15.24 -14.01 -8.17
N GLU A 111 -16.23 -13.91 -9.06
CA GLU A 111 -16.81 -14.88 -9.99
C GLU A 111 -17.29 -14.15 -11.28
N GLU A 112 -16.70 -14.47 -12.44
CA GLU A 112 -17.45 -14.42 -13.70
C GLU A 112 -18.17 -15.76 -13.84
N GLU A 113 -19.50 -15.77 -13.75
CA GLU A 113 -20.31 -16.74 -14.48
C GLU A 113 -21.38 -16.00 -15.29
N PRO A 114 -21.44 -16.17 -16.62
CA PRO A 114 -22.53 -15.67 -17.43
C PRO A 114 -23.68 -16.70 -17.42
N GLU A 115 -24.78 -16.41 -16.73
CA GLU A 115 -26.05 -17.08 -17.02
C GLU A 115 -26.78 -16.33 -18.13
N VAL A 116 -26.52 -16.76 -19.37
CA VAL A 116 -27.46 -16.60 -20.48
C VAL A 116 -28.43 -17.77 -20.41
N GLU A 117 -29.64 -17.55 -19.92
CA GLU A 117 -30.76 -18.45 -20.21
C GLU A 117 -31.58 -17.93 -21.40
N LEU A 118 -31.93 -18.89 -22.26
CA LEU A 118 -32.52 -18.79 -23.61
C LEU A 118 -33.96 -18.27 -23.65
#